data_AF-A0A538NU38-F1
#
_entry.id   AF-A0A538NU38-F1
#
_cell.length_a   1.000
_cell.length_b   1.000
_cell.length_c   1.000
_cell.angle_alpha   90.00
_cell.angle_beta   90.00
_cell.angle_gamma   90.00
#
_symmetry.space_group_name_H-M   'P 1'
#
loop_
_entity.id
_entity.type
_entity.pdbx_description
1 polymer ?
#
loop_
_entity_poly.entity_id
_entity_poly.type
_entity_poly.pdbx_seq_one_letter_code
_entity_poly.pdbx_strand_id
1 'polypeptide(L)' 'MDMMVKDHEKDLAEFKEEANRGTDSDVKKFAEDTAKVLDLAKATQSKLQ' A
#
# COMPACT_ATOMS: atom_id res chain seq x y z
N MET A 1 -11.65 12.32 9.62
CA MET A 1 -11.23 11.58 8.42
C MET A 1 -9.72 11.65 8.23
N ASP A 2 -9.06 12.78 8.51
CA ASP A 2 -7.60 12.92 8.40
C ASP A 2 -6.75 11.92 9.20
N MET A 3 -7.18 11.48 10.38
CA MET A 3 -6.38 10.51 11.15
C MET A 3 -6.39 9.11 10.54
N MET A 4 -7.48 8.70 9.88
CA MET A 4 -7.58 7.37 9.24
C MET A 4 -6.77 7.31 7.94
N VAL A 5 -6.69 8.44 7.20
CA VAL A 5 -5.87 8.53 5.98
C VAL A 5 -4.38 8.47 6.33
N LYS A 6 -3.97 9.12 7.44
CA LYS A 6 -2.58 9.08 7.92
C LYS A 6 -2.13 7.69 8.35
N ASP A 7 -2.99 6.95 9.05
CA ASP A 7 -2.68 5.55 9.41
C ASP A 7 -2.53 4.68 8.16
N HIS A 8 -3.44 4.78 7.20
CA HIS A 8 -3.31 4.03 5.94
C HIS A 8 -2.05 4.39 5.14
N GLU A 9 -1.62 5.65 5.14
CA GLU A 9 -0.36 6.06 4.50
C GLU A 9 0.86 5.49 5.21
N LYS A 10 0.82 5.40 6.54
CA LYS A 10 1.88 4.80 7.35
C LYS A 10 1.97 3.29 7.10
N ASP A 11 0.83 2.60 7.11
CA ASP A 11 0.76 1.15 6.82
C ASP A 11 1.26 0.84 5.41
N LEU A 12 0.99 1.71 4.42
CA LEU A 12 1.50 1.59 3.06
C LEU A 12 3.03 1.72 2.99
N ALA A 13 3.60 2.63 3.77
CA ALA A 13 5.05 2.84 3.82
C ALA A 13 5.76 1.65 4.49
N GLU A 14 5.22 1.17 5.62
CA GLU A 14 5.73 -0.02 6.32
C GLU A 14 5.60 -1.26 5.44
N PHE A 15 4.46 -1.45 4.75
CA PHE A 15 4.26 -2.54 3.80
C PHE A 15 5.29 -2.54 2.66
N LYS A 16 5.58 -1.37 2.08
CA LYS A 16 6.60 -1.24 1.03
C LYS A 16 8.01 -1.51 1.56
N GLU A 17 8.31 -1.13 2.80
CA GLU A 17 9.61 -1.41 3.41
C GLU A 17 9.80 -2.91 3.69
N GLU A 18 8.81 -3.56 4.30
CA GLU A 18 8.84 -5.00 4.55
C GLU A 18 8.88 -5.82 3.26
N ALA A 19 8.12 -5.41 2.25
CA ALA A 19 8.15 -6.00 0.92
C ALA A 19 9.54 -5.97 0.26
N ASN A 20 10.25 -4.85 0.40
CA ASN A 20 11.59 -4.68 -0.16
C ASN A 20 12.66 -5.45 0.64
N ARG A 21 12.46 -5.60 1.96
CA ARG A 21 13.34 -6.38 2.84
C ARG A 21 13.12 -7.89 2.72
N GLY A 22 11.94 -8.33 2.28
CA GLY A 22 11.66 -9.73 1.99
C GLY A 22 12.60 -10.28 0.93
N THR A 23 13.20 -11.44 1.20
CA THR A 23 14.05 -12.16 0.23
C THR A 23 13.26 -13.16 -0.62
N ASP A 24 12.01 -13.42 -0.24
CA ASP A 24 11.10 -14.35 -0.91
C ASP A 24 10.51 -13.71 -2.19
N SER A 25 10.67 -14.39 -3.32
CA SER A 25 10.24 -13.88 -4.63
C SER A 25 8.73 -13.77 -4.75
N ASP A 26 8.00 -14.67 -4.09
CA ASP A 26 6.54 -14.69 -4.12
C ASP A 26 5.98 -13.54 -3.27
N VAL A 27 6.61 -13.26 -2.12
CA VAL A 27 6.27 -12.12 -1.27
C VAL A 27 6.54 -10.79 -1.98
N LYS A 28 7.64 -10.68 -2.74
CA LYS A 28 7.92 -9.49 -3.56
C LYS A 28 6.86 -9.25 -4.63
N LYS A 29 6.48 -10.29 -5.38
CA LYS A 29 5.41 -10.18 -6.38
C LYS A 29 4.07 -9.79 -5.76
N PHE A 30 3.71 -10.45 -4.65
CA PHE A 30 2.50 -10.13 -3.93
C PHE A 30 2.49 -8.67 -3.47
N ALA A 31 3.62 -8.17 -2.96
CA ALA A 31 3.72 -6.78 -2.53
C ALA A 31 3.68 -5.78 -3.69
N GLU A 32 4.33 -6.07 -4.81
CA GLU A 32 4.26 -5.24 -6.03
C GLU A 32 2.82 -5.14 -6.55
N ASP A 33 2.08 -6.26 -6.58
CA ASP A 33 0.70 -6.27 -7.05
C ASP A 33 -0.25 -5.62 -6.04
N THR A 34 -0.03 -5.84 -4.74
CA THR A 34 -0.81 -5.18 -3.68
C THR A 34 -0.59 -3.67 -3.67
N ALA A 35 0.64 -3.20 -3.91
CA ALA A 35 0.95 -1.77 -4.01
C ALA A 35 0.16 -1.10 -5.15
N LYS A 36 0.04 -1.77 -6.32
CA LYS A 36 -0.78 -1.26 -7.44
C LYS A 36 -2.26 -1.16 -7.07
N VAL A 37 -2.79 -2.16 -6.37
CA VAL A 37 -4.20 -2.16 -5.92
C VAL A 37 -4.45 -1.06 -4.89
N LEU A 38 -3.51 -0.83 -3.97
CA LEU A 38 -3.59 0.25 -2.97
C LEU A 38 -3.57 1.64 -3.62
N ASP A 39 -2.70 1.87 -4.62
CA ASP A 39 -2.69 3.13 -5.37
C ASP A 39 -4.02 3.32 -6.14
N LEU A 40 -4.58 2.24 -6.70
CA LEU A 40 -5.88 2.27 -7.36
C LEU A 40 -7.02 2.59 -6.39
N ALA A 41 -6.99 2.00 -5.19
CA ALA A 41 -7.96 2.25 -4.12
C ALA A 41 -7.88 3.70 -3.66
N LYS A 42 -6.67 4.25 -3.45
CA LYS A 42 -6.46 5.66 -3.09
C LYS A 42 -7.00 6.59 -4.18
N ALA A 43 -6.69 6.32 -5.45
CA ALA A 43 -7.19 7.11 -6.58
C ALA A 43 -8.73 7.04 -6.71
N THR A 44 -9.34 5.90 -6.39
CA THR A 44 -10.80 5.73 -6.41
C THR A 44 -11.46 6.45 -5.24
N GLN A 45 -10.86 6.35 -4.04
CA GLN A 45 -11.35 7.01 -2.84
C GLN A 45 -11.26 8.54 -2.95
N SER A 46 -10.19 9.07 -3.55
CA SER A 46 -10.07 10.51 -3.86
C SER A 46 -11.10 11.01 -4.88
N LYS A 47 -11.66 10.14 -5.72
CA LYS A 47 -12.74 10.48 -6.67
C LYS A 47 -14.14 10.38 -6.06
N LEU A 48 -14.27 9.72 -4.90
CA LEU A 48 -15.53 9.54 -4.18
C LEU A 48 -15.81 10.65 -3.15
N GLN A 49 -14.84 11.53 -2.89
CA GLN A 49 -14.97 12.70 -2.01
C GLN A 49 -15.36 13.97 -2.79
#